data_AF-A0A0M8TV55-F1
#
_entry.id   AF-A0A0M8TV55-F1
#
_cell.length_a   1.000
_cell.length_b   1.000
_cell.length_c   1.000
_cell.angle_alpha   90.00
_cell.angle_beta   90.00
_cell.angle_gamma   90.00
#
_symmetry.space_group_name_H-M   'P 1'
#
loop_
_entity.id
_entity.type
_entity.pdbx_description
1 polymer ?
#
loop_
_entity_poly.entity_id
_entity_poly.type
_entity_poly.pdbx_seq_one_letter_code
_entity_poly.pdbx_strand_id
1 'polypeptide(L)'
;MAVALPQDISAGARLLALQCALRMNASMQVELPAGLLRGLRIETIEACRELEQARWLTTADSPQRAGVTAQLRDATLLAQSPARPDRRRAADWAVRTGCPARIRTAEPRLRLSGLYLAAHSDPSSGEGRSECDRIIRDCSMHHQGFHGVLSHLTTTGILEGWRICPGSGDVYWTLAPER
;
A
#
# COMPACT_ATOMS: atom_id res chain seq x y z
N MET A 1 -6.64 14.44 5.36
CA MET A 1 -7.26 13.81 6.55
C MET A 1 -7.61 12.38 6.17
N ALA A 2 -6.90 11.43 6.75
CA ALA A 2 -7.09 9.99 6.58
C ALA A 2 -7.40 9.43 7.97
N VAL A 3 -8.24 8.41 8.12
CA VAL A 3 -8.14 7.60 9.34
C VAL A 3 -6.79 6.89 9.25
N ALA A 4 -5.81 7.52 9.89
CA ALA A 4 -4.48 6.98 10.06
C ALA A 4 -4.65 5.68 10.83
N LEU A 5 -4.26 4.57 10.20
CA LEU A 5 -4.14 3.30 10.91
C LEU A 5 -3.28 3.54 12.16
N PRO A 6 -3.69 3.02 13.32
CA PRO A 6 -2.89 3.08 14.54
C PRO A 6 -1.45 2.57 14.29
N GLN A 7 -0.45 3.12 15.00
CA GLN A 7 0.97 2.81 14.77
C GLN A 7 1.35 1.36 15.15
N ASP A 8 0.54 0.72 15.98
CA ASP A 8 0.65 -0.65 16.47
C ASP A 8 0.14 -1.72 15.48
N ILE A 9 -0.57 -1.33 14.42
CA ILE A 9 -1.00 -2.25 13.37
C ILE A 9 0.20 -2.96 12.73
N SER A 10 0.06 -4.21 12.30
CA SER A 10 1.14 -4.94 11.64
C SER A 10 1.36 -4.46 10.19
N ALA A 11 2.53 -4.71 9.63
CA ALA A 11 2.80 -4.40 8.22
C ALA A 11 1.86 -5.18 7.27
N GLY A 12 1.47 -6.41 7.64
CA GLY A 12 0.51 -7.22 6.90
C GLY A 12 -0.89 -6.62 6.89
N ALA A 13 -1.37 -6.16 8.04
CA ALA A 13 -2.63 -5.45 8.15
C ALA A 13 -2.61 -4.11 7.38
N ARG A 14 -1.51 -3.35 7.38
CA ARG A 14 -1.40 -2.13 6.55
C ARG A 14 -1.38 -2.42 5.06
N LEU A 15 -0.70 -3.49 4.63
CA LEU A 15 -0.74 -3.95 3.24
C LEU A 15 -2.17 -4.31 2.81
N LEU A 16 -2.90 -5.04 3.68
CA LEU A 16 -4.29 -5.39 3.44
C LEU A 16 -5.15 -4.13 3.36
N ALA A 17 -5.00 -3.20 4.29
CA ALA A 17 -5.73 -1.94 4.30
C ALA A 17 -5.46 -1.09 3.04
N LEU A 18 -4.21 -0.97 2.63
CA LEU A 18 -3.84 -0.29 1.38
C LEU A 18 -4.55 -0.94 0.18
N GLN A 19 -4.52 -2.27 0.07
CA GLN A 19 -5.22 -2.97 -1.02
C GLN A 19 -6.73 -2.80 -0.97
N CYS A 20 -7.33 -2.82 0.22
CA CYS A 20 -8.75 -2.55 0.39
C CYS A 20 -9.11 -1.13 -0.08
N ALA A 21 -8.35 -0.12 0.34
CA ALA A 21 -8.59 1.27 -0.03
C ALA A 21 -8.45 1.51 -1.55
N LEU A 22 -7.50 0.83 -2.19
CA LEU A 22 -7.28 0.94 -3.63
C LEU A 22 -8.35 0.21 -4.46
N ARG A 23 -9.02 -0.79 -3.89
CA ARG A 23 -9.96 -1.67 -4.61
C ARG A 23 -11.42 -1.50 -4.17
N MET A 24 -11.70 -0.61 -3.22
CA MET A 24 -13.06 -0.39 -2.75
C MET A 24 -13.96 0.24 -3.83
N ASN A 25 -15.24 -0.14 -3.82
CA ASN A 25 -16.28 0.42 -4.68
C ASN A 25 -16.96 1.65 -4.03
N ALA A 26 -18.09 2.11 -4.59
CA ALA A 26 -18.89 3.22 -4.01
C ALA A 26 -19.41 2.88 -2.62
N SER A 27 -19.72 1.60 -2.50
CA SER A 27 -20.23 0.88 -1.36
C SER A 27 -19.35 0.95 -0.12
N MET A 28 -18.09 1.39 -0.29
CA MET A 28 -16.98 1.07 0.61
C MET A 28 -16.69 -0.43 0.72
N GLN A 29 -17.17 -1.23 -0.23
CA GLN A 29 -16.98 -2.67 -0.25
C GLN A 29 -15.78 -3.03 -1.11
N VAL A 30 -15.04 -4.05 -0.70
CA VAL A 30 -13.88 -4.57 -1.40
C VAL A 30 -13.96 -6.09 -1.46
N GLU A 31 -13.61 -6.64 -2.62
CA GLU A 31 -13.36 -8.06 -2.82
C GLU A 31 -11.90 -8.26 -3.22
N LEU A 32 -11.16 -8.98 -2.40
CA LEU A 32 -9.75 -9.31 -2.63
C LEU A 32 -9.63 -10.80 -2.95
N PRO A 33 -9.17 -11.18 -4.16
CA PRO A 33 -9.03 -12.59 -4.52
C PRO A 33 -7.88 -13.24 -3.74
N ALA A 34 -8.02 -14.51 -3.36
CA ALA A 34 -6.98 -15.23 -2.63
C ALA A 34 -5.63 -15.31 -3.36
N GLY A 35 -5.61 -15.22 -4.69
CA GLY A 35 -4.37 -15.15 -5.47
C GLY A 35 -3.55 -13.89 -5.15
N LEU A 36 -4.22 -12.74 -5.00
CA LEU A 36 -3.59 -11.48 -4.62
C LEU A 36 -3.01 -11.55 -3.21
N LEU A 37 -3.81 -12.03 -2.25
CA LEU A 37 -3.41 -12.17 -0.85
C LEU A 37 -2.20 -13.10 -0.70
N ARG A 38 -2.17 -14.20 -1.46
CA ARG A 38 -1.01 -15.11 -1.55
C ARG A 38 0.21 -14.45 -2.18
N GLY A 39 0.03 -13.66 -3.24
CA GLY A 39 1.10 -12.90 -3.87
C GLY A 39 1.77 -11.91 -2.91
N LEU A 40 0.95 -11.25 -2.08
CA LEU A 40 1.40 -10.30 -1.07
C LEU A 40 1.93 -10.97 0.22
N ARG A 41 1.72 -12.29 0.38
CA ARG A 41 2.08 -13.09 1.57
C ARG A 41 1.55 -12.46 2.87
N ILE A 42 0.27 -12.09 2.87
CA ILE A 42 -0.41 -11.55 4.03
C ILE A 42 -1.07 -12.69 4.80
N GLU A 43 -0.78 -12.80 6.09
CA GLU A 43 -1.53 -13.65 7.03
C GLU A 43 -2.94 -13.08 7.20
N THR A 44 -3.83 -13.49 6.31
CA THR A 44 -5.09 -12.80 6.04
C THR A 44 -6.03 -12.77 7.25
N ILE A 45 -6.07 -13.86 8.01
CA ILE A 45 -6.95 -13.97 9.19
C ILE A 45 -6.53 -12.99 10.28
N GLU A 46 -5.23 -12.95 10.58
CA GLU A 46 -4.67 -12.07 11.61
C GLU A 46 -4.77 -10.60 11.19
N ALA A 47 -4.40 -10.30 9.94
CA ALA A 47 -4.52 -8.97 9.37
C ALA A 47 -5.96 -8.44 9.38
N CYS A 48 -6.96 -9.27 9.01
CA CYS A 48 -8.37 -8.88 9.12
C CYS A 48 -8.77 -8.60 10.57
N ARG A 49 -8.39 -9.47 11.51
CA ARG A 49 -8.72 -9.31 12.93
C ARG A 49 -8.16 -8.01 13.50
N GLU A 50 -6.91 -7.67 13.20
CA GLU A 50 -6.29 -6.41 13.64
C GLU A 50 -7.07 -5.20 13.11
N LEU A 51 -7.44 -5.20 11.82
CA LEU A 51 -8.17 -4.09 11.21
C LEU A 51 -9.61 -3.98 11.71
N GLU A 52 -10.25 -5.11 12.06
CA GLU A 52 -11.56 -5.12 12.70
C GLU A 52 -11.50 -4.57 14.13
N GLN A 53 -10.50 -4.98 14.91
CA GLN A 53 -10.25 -4.45 16.25
C GLN A 53 -9.98 -2.94 16.23
N ALA A 54 -9.26 -2.47 15.21
CA ALA A 54 -9.04 -1.05 14.95
C ALA A 54 -10.28 -0.32 14.38
N ARG A 55 -11.39 -1.03 14.19
CA ARG A 55 -12.65 -0.52 13.59
C ARG A 55 -12.46 0.07 12.19
N TRP A 56 -11.44 -0.36 11.47
CA TRP A 56 -11.10 0.15 10.15
C TRP A 56 -11.90 -0.54 9.03
N LEU A 57 -12.16 -1.85 9.19
CA LEU A 57 -13.03 -2.62 8.30
C LEU A 57 -13.96 -3.56 9.06
N THR A 58 -14.90 -4.17 8.34
CA THR A 58 -15.66 -5.33 8.78
C THR A 58 -15.67 -6.35 7.68
N THR A 59 -15.28 -7.59 7.99
CA THR A 59 -15.38 -8.68 7.03
C THR A 59 -16.83 -9.15 6.91
N ALA A 60 -17.32 -9.32 5.68
CA ALA A 60 -18.69 -9.75 5.43
C ALA A 60 -18.85 -11.25 5.70
N ASP A 61 -17.79 -12.01 5.44
CA ASP A 61 -17.66 -13.44 5.73
C ASP A 61 -16.30 -13.69 6.39
N SER A 62 -16.19 -14.80 7.12
CA SER A 62 -14.88 -15.27 7.61
C SER A 62 -13.89 -15.34 6.44
N PRO A 63 -12.64 -14.87 6.58
CA PRO A 63 -11.64 -14.94 5.51
C PRO A 63 -11.53 -16.36 4.97
N GLN A 64 -12.02 -16.58 3.74
CA GLN A 64 -12.11 -17.89 3.14
C GLN A 64 -10.88 -18.14 2.26
N ARG A 65 -10.64 -19.41 1.92
CA ARG A 65 -9.64 -19.80 0.92
C ARG A 65 -9.84 -19.13 -0.45
N ALA A 66 -11.04 -18.61 -0.73
CA ALA A 66 -11.40 -17.91 -1.96
C ALA A 66 -10.98 -16.43 -1.98
N GLY A 67 -10.84 -15.78 -0.83
CA GLY A 67 -10.53 -14.35 -0.74
C GLY A 67 -11.09 -13.68 0.51
N VAL A 68 -11.07 -12.35 0.50
CA VAL A 68 -11.65 -11.50 1.55
C VAL A 68 -12.68 -10.57 0.93
N THR A 69 -13.88 -10.57 1.49
CA THR A 69 -14.89 -9.56 1.25
C THR A 69 -15.02 -8.71 2.51
N ALA A 70 -14.82 -7.41 2.38
CA ALA A 70 -14.87 -6.49 3.51
C ALA A 70 -15.58 -5.18 3.16
N GLN A 71 -16.09 -4.51 4.19
CA GLN A 71 -16.60 -3.15 4.13
C GLN A 71 -15.71 -2.23 4.95
N LEU A 72 -15.23 -1.15 4.33
CA LEU A 72 -14.41 -0.13 4.96
C LEU A 72 -15.29 0.84 5.74
N ARG A 73 -14.87 1.17 6.97
CA ARG A 73 -15.62 2.06 7.87
C ARG A 73 -15.15 3.51 7.83
N ASP A 74 -14.00 3.78 7.22
CA ASP A 74 -13.47 5.13 7.08
C ASP A 74 -14.00 5.83 5.81
N ALA A 75 -15.08 6.59 5.95
CA ALA A 75 -15.65 7.38 4.86
C ALA A 75 -14.69 8.44 4.28
N THR A 76 -13.62 8.83 5.00
CA THR A 76 -12.63 9.79 4.47
C THR A 76 -11.83 9.21 3.31
N LEU A 77 -11.77 7.88 3.17
CA LEU A 77 -11.14 7.21 2.03
C LEU A 77 -11.87 7.51 0.70
N LEU A 78 -13.17 7.84 0.72
CA LEU A 78 -13.89 8.23 -0.50
C LEU A 78 -13.36 9.54 -1.07
N ALA A 79 -12.96 10.47 -0.20
CA ALA A 79 -12.41 11.77 -0.57
C ALA A 79 -10.94 11.71 -1.02
N GLN A 80 -10.26 10.59 -0.85
CA GLN A 80 -8.84 10.43 -1.24
C GLN A 80 -8.71 10.01 -2.70
N SER A 81 -8.50 10.98 -3.60
CA SER A 81 -8.24 10.74 -5.05
C SER A 81 -7.04 9.80 -5.30
N PRO A 82 -6.96 9.11 -6.47
CA PRO A 82 -7.62 9.41 -7.75
C PRO A 82 -8.98 8.73 -7.93
N ALA A 83 -9.65 8.89 -9.07
CA ALA A 83 -10.95 8.28 -9.37
C ALA A 83 -10.87 6.74 -9.34
N ARG A 84 -12.00 6.06 -9.12
CA ARG A 84 -12.04 4.58 -8.95
C ARG A 84 -11.30 3.75 -10.01
N PRO A 85 -11.42 4.01 -11.33
CA PRO A 85 -10.68 3.22 -12.32
C PRO A 85 -9.16 3.42 -12.18
N ASP A 86 -8.71 4.61 -11.81
CA ASP A 86 -7.30 4.91 -11.58
C ASP A 86 -6.79 4.21 -10.32
N ARG A 87 -7.59 4.08 -9.26
CA ARG A 87 -7.21 3.34 -8.05
C ARG A 87 -7.03 1.85 -8.31
N ARG A 88 -7.97 1.22 -9.03
CA ARG A 88 -7.86 -0.21 -9.37
C ARG A 88 -6.71 -0.46 -10.32
N ARG A 89 -6.50 0.40 -11.31
CA ARG A 89 -5.34 0.33 -12.22
C ARG A 89 -4.03 0.56 -11.48
N ALA A 90 -3.97 1.50 -10.55
CA ALA A 90 -2.83 1.72 -9.66
C ALA A 90 -2.59 0.51 -8.74
N ALA A 91 -3.64 -0.13 -8.21
CA ALA A 91 -3.51 -1.35 -7.40
C ALA A 91 -2.98 -2.52 -8.23
N ASP A 92 -3.54 -2.74 -9.42
CA ASP A 92 -3.13 -3.82 -10.32
C ASP A 92 -1.71 -3.57 -10.84
N TRP A 93 -1.38 -2.32 -11.15
CA TRP A 93 -0.02 -1.93 -11.51
C TRP A 93 0.93 -2.12 -10.34
N ALA A 94 0.65 -1.58 -9.16
CA ALA A 94 1.48 -1.73 -7.97
C ALA A 94 1.71 -3.21 -7.58
N VAL A 95 0.74 -4.09 -7.82
CA VAL A 95 0.96 -5.54 -7.64
C VAL A 95 1.89 -6.12 -8.71
N ARG A 96 1.84 -5.63 -9.95
CA ARG A 96 2.77 -6.07 -11.02
C ARG A 96 4.18 -5.48 -10.85
N THR A 97 4.30 -4.16 -10.70
CA THR A 97 5.59 -3.46 -10.53
C THR A 97 6.19 -3.63 -9.13
N GLY A 98 5.37 -3.78 -8.10
CA GLY A 98 5.77 -3.92 -6.70
C GLY A 98 5.83 -5.37 -6.19
N CYS A 99 5.56 -6.37 -7.03
CA CYS A 99 5.94 -7.77 -6.77
C CYS A 99 6.83 -8.38 -7.88
N PRO A 100 7.97 -7.77 -8.26
CA PRO A 100 9.04 -8.54 -8.88
C PRO A 100 9.38 -9.72 -7.96
N ALA A 101 9.78 -10.86 -8.54
CA ALA A 101 10.18 -12.05 -7.78
C ALA A 101 11.20 -11.74 -6.65
N ARG A 102 11.99 -10.68 -6.83
CA ARG A 102 13.00 -10.16 -5.88
C ARG A 102 12.39 -9.51 -4.62
N ILE A 103 11.23 -8.85 -4.73
CA ILE A 103 10.53 -8.24 -3.57
C ILE A 103 9.76 -9.30 -2.77
N ARG A 104 9.34 -10.40 -3.40
CA ARG A 104 8.54 -11.44 -2.74
C ARG A 104 9.28 -12.09 -1.54
N THR A 105 10.61 -12.05 -1.54
CA THR A 105 11.48 -12.49 -0.44
C THR A 105 11.91 -11.37 0.50
N ALA A 106 11.63 -10.11 0.15
CA ALA A 106 11.96 -8.96 0.98
C ALA A 106 11.08 -8.89 2.24
N GLU A 107 11.59 -8.22 3.27
CA GLU A 107 10.87 -8.00 4.51
C GLU A 107 9.50 -7.33 4.27
N PRO A 108 8.45 -7.66 5.05
CA PRO A 108 7.10 -7.09 4.90
C PRO A 108 7.07 -5.57 4.74
N ARG A 109 7.95 -4.86 5.45
CA ARG A 109 8.06 -3.39 5.40
C ARG A 109 8.55 -2.88 4.04
N LEU A 110 9.57 -3.50 3.44
CA LEU A 110 10.05 -3.10 2.11
C LEU A 110 8.97 -3.30 1.04
N ARG A 111 8.19 -4.38 1.15
CA ARG A 111 7.05 -4.66 0.26
C ARG A 111 5.96 -3.62 0.41
N LEU A 112 5.61 -3.26 1.65
CA LEU A 112 4.64 -2.20 1.95
C LEU A 112 5.08 -0.87 1.35
N SER A 113 6.33 -0.47 1.55
CA SER A 113 6.84 0.78 0.99
C SER A 113 6.86 0.79 -0.53
N GLY A 114 7.33 -0.28 -1.19
CA GLY A 114 7.30 -0.37 -2.65
C GLY A 114 5.89 -0.31 -3.22
N LEU A 115 4.94 -1.05 -2.61
CA LEU A 115 3.54 -1.05 -3.03
C LEU A 115 2.87 0.31 -2.78
N TYR A 116 3.19 0.97 -1.67
CA TYR A 116 2.70 2.31 -1.35
C TYR A 116 3.16 3.33 -2.39
N LEU A 117 4.47 3.35 -2.70
CA LEU A 117 5.03 4.28 -3.68
C LEU A 117 4.42 4.04 -5.07
N ALA A 118 4.29 2.77 -5.47
CA ALA A 118 3.62 2.44 -6.72
C ALA A 118 2.13 2.82 -6.72
N ALA A 119 1.42 2.66 -5.61
CA ALA A 119 0.02 3.07 -5.52
C ALA A 119 -0.16 4.61 -5.62
N HIS A 120 0.87 5.38 -5.25
CA HIS A 120 0.88 6.85 -5.28
C HIS A 120 1.70 7.42 -6.45
N SER A 121 2.10 6.58 -7.40
CA SER A 121 2.75 6.98 -8.65
C SER A 121 1.73 7.10 -9.77
N ASP A 122 1.96 8.05 -10.66
CA ASP A 122 1.23 8.17 -11.92
C ASP A 122 1.50 6.93 -12.80
N PRO A 123 0.48 6.21 -13.28
CA PRO A 123 0.68 4.98 -14.06
C PRO A 123 1.35 5.18 -15.43
N SER A 124 1.39 6.40 -15.96
CA SER A 124 1.94 6.70 -17.28
C SER A 124 3.43 7.07 -17.24
N SER A 125 3.84 7.79 -16.20
CA SER A 125 5.21 8.29 -16.00
C SER A 125 5.97 7.52 -14.93
N GLY A 126 5.27 6.82 -14.03
CA GLY A 126 5.86 6.18 -12.85
C GLY A 126 6.26 7.16 -11.74
N GLU A 127 6.06 8.46 -11.95
CA GLU A 127 6.43 9.51 -11.00
C GLU A 127 5.41 9.63 -9.87
N GLY A 128 5.89 9.85 -8.65
CA GLY A 128 5.02 10.09 -7.50
C GLY A 128 5.59 11.14 -6.55
N ARG A 129 4.70 11.70 -5.74
CA ARG A 129 5.02 12.71 -4.72
C ARG A 129 4.19 12.50 -3.47
N SER A 130 4.82 12.60 -2.30
CA SER A 130 4.14 12.58 -1.01
C SER A 130 5.04 13.20 0.08
N GLU A 131 4.42 13.69 1.14
CA GLU A 131 5.12 14.18 2.33
C GLU A 131 5.91 13.03 2.99
N CYS A 132 7.15 13.29 3.44
CA CYS A 132 7.95 12.27 4.15
C CYS A 132 7.18 11.63 5.31
N ASP A 133 6.60 12.47 6.17
CA ASP A 133 5.90 12.03 7.37
C ASP A 133 4.67 11.17 7.05
N ARG A 134 4.03 11.43 5.91
CA ARG A 134 2.90 10.63 5.44
C ARG A 134 3.36 9.24 5.03
N ILE A 135 4.42 9.12 4.25
CA ILE A 135 4.97 7.82 3.85
C ILE A 135 5.44 7.04 5.09
N ILE A 136 6.16 7.70 6.00
CA ILE A 136 6.65 7.12 7.25
C ILE A 136 5.49 6.58 8.09
N ARG A 137 4.40 7.33 8.22
CA ARG A 137 3.21 6.92 8.95
C ARG A 137 2.49 5.74 8.26
N ASP A 138 2.17 5.90 6.98
CA ASP A 138 1.35 4.95 6.23
C ASP A 138 2.06 3.59 6.06
N CYS A 139 3.39 3.59 5.93
CA CYS A 139 4.20 2.38 5.89
C CYS A 139 4.75 1.95 7.26
N SER A 140 4.45 2.71 8.31
CA SER A 140 4.94 2.53 9.69
C SER A 140 6.42 2.22 9.79
N MET A 141 7.16 3.14 9.21
CA MET A 141 8.59 3.24 9.31
C MET A 141 8.96 4.12 10.50
N HIS A 142 10.20 3.96 10.97
CA HIS A 142 10.82 4.95 11.84
C HIS A 142 11.57 5.96 10.96
N HIS A 143 11.62 7.24 11.36
CA HIS A 143 12.31 8.30 10.60
C HIS A 143 13.75 7.91 10.24
N GLN A 144 14.47 7.23 11.14
CA GLN A 144 15.84 6.78 10.92
C GLN A 144 15.97 5.69 9.83
N GLY A 145 14.92 4.92 9.57
CA GLY A 145 14.92 3.85 8.57
C GLY A 145 14.42 4.27 7.19
N PHE A 146 13.84 5.47 7.08
CA PHE A 146 13.16 5.92 5.87
C PHE A 146 14.07 6.01 4.65
N HIS A 147 15.21 6.70 4.80
CA HIS A 147 16.22 6.82 3.74
C HIS A 147 16.79 5.45 3.36
N GLY A 148 17.04 4.57 4.34
CA GLY A 148 17.54 3.22 4.10
C GLY A 148 16.59 2.38 3.25
N VAL A 149 15.28 2.49 3.50
CA VAL A 149 14.25 1.82 2.70
C VAL A 149 14.26 2.33 1.25
N LEU A 150 14.24 3.66 1.03
CA LEU A 150 14.25 4.21 -0.34
C LEU A 150 15.53 3.86 -1.10
N SER A 151 16.69 3.91 -0.44
CA SER A 151 17.96 3.45 -1.00
C SER A 151 17.89 1.97 -1.38
N HIS A 152 17.36 1.11 -0.51
CA HIS A 152 17.22 -0.32 -0.79
C HIS A 152 16.27 -0.59 -1.97
N LEU A 153 15.16 0.16 -2.07
CA LEU A 153 14.23 0.07 -3.20
C LEU A 153 14.89 0.49 -4.52
N THR A 154 15.83 1.45 -4.47
CA THR A 154 16.64 1.86 -5.63
C THR A 154 17.64 0.77 -6.01
N THR A 155 18.38 0.23 -5.03
CA THR A 155 19.36 -0.86 -5.25
C THR A 155 18.72 -2.13 -5.79
N THR A 156 17.49 -2.42 -5.40
CA THR A 156 16.73 -3.59 -5.88
C THR A 156 16.03 -3.35 -7.23
N GLY A 157 16.16 -2.15 -7.79
CA GLY A 157 15.63 -1.80 -9.11
C GLY A 157 14.13 -1.57 -9.15
N ILE A 158 13.54 -1.15 -8.03
CA ILE A 158 12.10 -0.85 -7.90
C ILE A 158 11.87 0.63 -8.14
N LEU A 159 12.76 1.44 -7.60
CA LEU A 159 12.87 2.86 -7.90
C LEU A 159 13.99 3.07 -8.90
N GLU A 160 13.76 3.92 -9.89
CA GLU A 160 14.82 4.49 -10.71
C GLU A 160 15.59 5.55 -9.92
N GLY A 161 14.85 6.35 -9.14
CA GLY A 161 15.44 7.36 -8.27
C GLY A 161 14.42 7.98 -7.33
N TRP A 162 14.94 8.69 -6.33
CA TRP A 162 14.15 9.49 -5.40
C TRP A 162 14.95 10.71 -4.93
N ARG A 163 14.24 11.75 -4.53
CA ARG A 163 14.82 12.97 -3.95
C ARG A 163 13.86 13.60 -2.95
N ILE A 164 14.41 14.24 -1.93
CA ILE A 164 13.63 15.07 -1.00
C ILE A 164 13.79 16.52 -1.42
N CYS A 165 12.66 17.22 -1.60
CA CYS A 165 12.67 18.64 -1.93
C CYS A 165 13.09 19.46 -0.70
N PRO A 166 14.18 20.24 -0.76
CA PRO A 166 14.69 20.97 0.40
C PRO A 166 13.71 22.04 0.93
N GLY A 167 12.85 22.57 0.05
CA GLY A 167 11.92 23.65 0.41
C GLY A 167 10.60 23.18 1.02
N SER A 168 10.10 22.00 0.62
CA SER A 168 8.81 21.47 1.11
C SER A 168 8.93 20.25 2.01
N GLY A 169 10.07 19.55 2.00
CA GLY A 169 10.21 18.26 2.69
C GLY A 169 9.47 17.11 1.99
N ASP A 170 8.93 17.33 0.79
CA ASP A 170 8.26 16.27 0.04
C ASP A 170 9.27 15.33 -0.60
N VAL A 171 8.90 14.05 -0.65
CA VAL A 171 9.62 13.05 -1.43
C VAL A 171 9.02 12.98 -2.82
N TYR A 172 9.91 13.04 -3.80
CA TYR A 172 9.64 12.75 -5.19
C TYR A 172 10.34 11.44 -5.53
N TRP A 173 9.67 10.56 -6.25
CA TRP A 173 10.26 9.30 -6.71
C TRP A 173 9.79 8.96 -8.12
N THR A 174 10.56 8.10 -8.78
CA THR A 174 10.21 7.53 -10.08
C THR A 174 10.39 6.02 -9.98
N LEU A 175 9.36 5.26 -10.35
CA LEU A 175 9.48 3.80 -10.42
C LEU A 175 10.37 3.39 -11.58
N ALA A 176 11.13 2.31 -11.40
CA ALA A 176 11.87 1.71 -12.49
C ALA A 176 10.89 1.10 -13.52
N PRO A 177 11.16 1.20 -14.83
CA PRO A 177 10.35 0.55 -15.84
C PRO A 177 10.38 -0.98 -15.68
N GLU A 178 9.25 -1.65 -15.95
CA GLU A 178 9.19 -3.11 -16.00
C GLU A 178 10.17 -3.60 -17.10
N ARG A 179 11.21 -4.33 -16.70
CA ARG A 179 12.20 -4.95 -17.61
C ARG A 179 11.83 -6.38 -17.94
#